data_AF-L9K6F6-F1
#
_entry.id   AF-L9K6F6-F1
#
_cell.length_a   1.000
_cell.length_b   1.000
_cell.length_c   1.000
_cell.angle_alpha   90.00
_cell.angle_beta   90.00
_cell.angle_gamma   90.00
#
_symmetry.space_group_name_H-M   'P 1'
#
loop_
_entity.id
_entity.type
_entity.pdbx_description
1 polymer ?
#
loop_
_entity_poly.entity_id
_entity_poly.type
_entity_poly.pdbx_seq_one_letter_code
_entity_poly.pdbx_strand_id
1 'polypeptide(L)'
;MGCQLLILIGQVKGGHAARLQQECDYLRMIEVQHKQCLEEARLENETTGCSKMWDNLTCWPATPRGQVVVVACPPIFKLFAPIQGRNVSRSCTHEGWTPLEPGPYPLACGLDDKASSLDETEALTWGPRCPRLLKPELAQRLLHVAEE
;
A
#
# COMPACT_ATOMS: atom_id res chain seq x y z
N MET A 1 48.51 29.03 -15.92
CA MET A 1 48.03 28.67 -14.57
C MET A 1 46.51 28.68 -14.65
N GLY A 2 45.93 27.48 -14.78
CA GLY A 2 44.51 27.31 -15.05
C GLY A 2 43.69 27.26 -13.77
N CYS A 3 42.52 27.87 -13.80
CA CYS A 3 41.42 27.54 -12.89
C CYS A 3 40.15 27.52 -13.74
N GLN A 4 39.94 26.42 -14.45
CA GLN A 4 38.69 26.15 -15.15
C GLN A 4 37.87 25.24 -14.25
N LEU A 5 36.88 25.83 -13.59
CA LEU A 5 35.88 25.14 -12.78
C LEU A 5 34.94 24.39 -13.73
N LEU A 6 35.19 23.09 -13.94
CA LEU A 6 34.25 22.20 -14.61
C LEU A 6 33.27 21.63 -13.58
N ILE A 7 32.13 22.29 -13.39
CA ILE A 7 30.94 21.63 -12.83
C ILE A 7 30.33 20.83 -13.98
N LEU A 8 30.76 19.58 -14.14
CA LEU A 8 30.04 18.63 -14.97
C LEU A 8 28.94 18.00 -14.12
N ILE A 9 27.74 18.55 -14.28
CA ILE A 9 26.43 17.91 -14.13
C ILE A 9 26.49 16.41 -13.81
N GLY A 10 26.51 16.09 -12.51
CA GLY A 10 26.25 14.73 -12.04
C GLY A 10 24.83 14.35 -12.41
N GLN A 11 24.66 13.56 -13.47
CA GLN A 11 23.37 12.93 -13.76
C GLN A 11 22.95 12.12 -12.55
N VAL A 12 21.77 12.45 -12.04
CA VAL A 12 21.06 11.82 -10.91
C VAL A 12 20.71 10.36 -11.27
N LYS A 13 21.70 9.47 -11.37
CA LYS A 13 21.48 8.02 -11.54
C LYS A 13 21.05 7.33 -10.23
N GLY A 14 21.11 8.04 -9.09
CA GLY A 14 20.73 7.52 -7.77
C GLY A 14 19.23 7.52 -7.46
N GLY A 15 18.43 8.36 -8.14
CA GLY A 15 17.01 8.53 -7.81
C GLY A 15 16.12 7.33 -8.13
N HIS A 16 16.36 6.69 -9.29
CA HIS A 16 15.55 5.55 -9.74
C HIS A 16 15.82 4.26 -8.95
N ALA A 17 17.09 3.99 -8.62
CA ALA A 17 17.47 2.84 -7.81
C ALA A 17 16.93 2.95 -6.37
N ALA A 18 16.95 4.16 -5.80
CA ALA A 18 16.40 4.40 -4.45
C ALA A 18 14.88 4.24 -4.41
N ARG A 19 14.15 4.76 -5.40
CA ARG A 19 12.68 4.62 -5.50
C ARG A 19 12.27 3.16 -5.66
N LEU A 20 13.00 2.41 -6.50
CA LEU A 20 12.75 0.98 -6.71
C LEU A 20 13.00 0.16 -5.44
N GLN A 21 14.07 0.46 -4.70
CA GLN A 21 14.36 -0.21 -3.43
C GLN A 21 13.23 0.00 -2.42
N GLN A 22 12.72 1.23 -2.31
CA GLN A 22 11.61 1.56 -1.40
C GLN A 22 10.33 0.79 -1.76
N GLU A 23 10.00 0.66 -3.04
CA GLU A 23 8.87 -0.14 -3.51
C GLU A 23 8.99 -1.60 -3.02
N CYS A 24 10.15 -2.22 -3.23
CA CYS A 24 10.36 -3.61 -2.81
C CYS A 24 10.31 -3.80 -1.29
N ASP A 25 10.77 -2.82 -0.51
CA ASP A 25 10.72 -2.88 0.95
C ASP A 25 9.26 -2.80 1.46
N TYR A 26 8.43 -1.92 0.88
CA TYR A 26 7.00 -1.88 1.21
C TYR A 26 6.26 -3.14 0.81
N LEU A 27 6.55 -3.68 -0.38
CA LEU A 27 5.95 -4.92 -0.86
C LEU A 27 6.26 -6.11 0.06
N ARG A 28 7.52 -6.24 0.49
CA ARG A 28 7.93 -7.26 1.47
C ARG A 28 7.19 -7.08 2.80
N MET A 29 7.08 -5.85 3.27
CA MET A 29 6.39 -5.56 4.52
C MET A 29 4.92 -5.96 4.46
N ILE A 30 4.21 -5.64 3.37
CA ILE A 30 2.81 -6.05 3.17
C ILE A 30 2.68 -7.57 3.15
N GLU A 31 3.61 -8.29 2.50
CA GLU A 31 3.57 -9.75 2.49
C GLU A 31 3.73 -10.35 3.90
N VAL A 32 4.65 -9.79 4.69
CA VAL A 32 4.87 -10.20 6.08
C VAL A 32 3.62 -9.92 6.93
N GLN A 33 3.05 -8.72 6.82
CA GLN A 33 1.83 -8.34 7.52
C GLN A 33 0.64 -9.23 7.14
N HIS A 34 0.49 -9.55 5.86
CA HIS A 34 -0.56 -10.46 5.38
C HIS A 34 -0.44 -11.84 6.03
N LYS A 35 0.75 -12.45 5.99
CA LYS A 35 0.98 -13.77 6.60
C LYS A 35 0.72 -13.77 8.10
N GLN A 36 1.21 -12.76 8.81
CA GLN A 36 1.00 -12.62 10.25
C GLN A 36 -0.49 -12.44 10.58
N CYS A 37 -1.20 -11.59 9.82
CA CYS A 37 -2.62 -11.35 10.01
C CYS A 37 -3.44 -12.64 9.87
N LEU A 38 -3.15 -13.45 8.84
CA LEU A 38 -3.86 -14.69 8.60
C LEU A 38 -3.58 -15.74 9.68
N GLU A 39 -2.34 -15.86 10.15
CA GLU A 39 -2.02 -16.79 11.24
C GLU A 39 -2.69 -16.37 12.55
N GLU A 40 -2.66 -15.08 12.88
CA GLU A 40 -3.32 -14.55 14.08
C GLU A 40 -4.84 -14.69 14.02
N ALA A 41 -5.45 -14.46 12.86
CA ALA A 41 -6.89 -14.66 12.66
C ALA A 41 -7.29 -16.14 12.82
N ARG A 42 -6.41 -17.08 12.50
CA ARG A 42 -6.66 -18.52 12.69
C ARG A 42 -6.62 -18.95 14.16
N LEU A 43 -5.82 -18.26 14.97
CA LEU A 43 -5.68 -18.53 16.41
C LEU A 43 -6.77 -17.87 17.26
N GLU A 44 -7.66 -17.11 16.63
CA GLU A 44 -8.75 -16.43 17.30
C GLU A 44 -9.87 -17.41 17.67
N ASN A 45 -10.10 -17.60 18.98
CA ASN A 45 -10.93 -18.70 19.47
C ASN A 45 -12.43 -18.42 19.47
N GLU A 46 -12.88 -17.15 19.47
CA GLU A 46 -14.25 -16.69 19.19
C GLU A 46 -14.38 -15.21 19.60
N THR A 47 -15.04 -14.39 18.80
CA THR A 47 -15.28 -12.97 19.13
C THR A 47 -16.78 -12.67 19.13
N THR A 48 -17.27 -11.91 20.11
CA THR A 48 -18.66 -11.42 20.15
C THR A 48 -18.91 -10.28 19.15
N GLY A 49 -18.02 -10.12 18.18
CA GLY A 49 -17.98 -9.01 17.24
C GLY A 49 -17.50 -9.44 15.87
N CYS A 50 -16.69 -8.60 15.24
CA CYS A 50 -16.11 -8.86 13.95
C CYS A 50 -14.73 -9.46 14.15
N SER A 51 -14.50 -10.64 13.60
CA SER A 51 -13.20 -11.32 13.68
C SER A 51 -12.11 -10.55 12.96
N LYS A 52 -10.87 -10.84 13.33
CA LYS A 52 -9.68 -10.34 12.66
C LYS A 52 -9.71 -10.73 11.18
N MET A 53 -9.43 -9.78 10.29
CA MET A 53 -9.47 -10.03 8.86
C MET A 53 -8.42 -9.25 8.08
N TRP A 54 -8.11 -9.74 6.89
CA TRP A 54 -7.29 -9.03 5.92
C TRP A 54 -8.14 -8.61 4.72
N ASP A 55 -8.11 -7.33 4.35
CA ASP A 55 -9.01 -6.76 3.34
C ASP A 55 -8.35 -6.37 2.00
N ASN A 56 -7.17 -6.94 1.72
CA ASN A 56 -6.27 -6.73 0.57
C ASN A 56 -4.99 -5.97 0.90
N LEU A 57 -5.02 -5.08 1.88
CA LEU A 57 -3.86 -4.27 2.25
C LEU A 57 -3.63 -4.13 3.74
N THR A 58 -4.71 -4.13 4.52
CA THR A 58 -4.61 -3.86 5.96
C THR A 58 -5.17 -5.02 6.75
N CYS A 59 -4.50 -5.31 7.85
CA CYS A 59 -4.99 -6.23 8.85
C CYS A 59 -5.92 -5.50 9.81
N TRP A 60 -7.20 -5.84 9.76
CA TRP A 60 -8.22 -5.30 10.65
C TRP A 60 -8.27 -6.15 11.93
N PRO A 61 -8.04 -5.57 13.10
CA PRO A 61 -8.06 -6.30 14.36
C PRO A 61 -9.49 -6.72 14.69
N ALA A 62 -9.62 -7.82 15.44
CA ALA A 62 -10.91 -8.18 15.97
C ALA A 62 -11.50 -7.08 16.84
N THR A 63 -12.78 -6.80 16.60
CA THR A 63 -13.42 -5.58 17.07
C THR A 63 -14.83 -5.89 17.57
N PRO A 64 -15.20 -5.47 18.79
CA PRO A 64 -16.56 -5.58 19.30
C PRO A 64 -17.58 -4.83 18.43
N ARG A 65 -18.82 -5.31 18.40
CA ARG A 65 -19.91 -4.64 17.65
C ARG A 65 -20.14 -3.23 18.18
N GLY A 66 -20.46 -2.32 17.27
CA GLY A 66 -20.66 -0.90 17.54
C GLY A 66 -19.38 -0.07 17.62
N GLN A 67 -18.20 -0.67 17.44
CA GLN A 67 -16.93 0.05 17.41
C GLN A 67 -16.44 0.32 16.00
N VAL A 68 -15.65 1.39 15.86
CA VAL A 68 -15.00 1.80 14.63
C VAL A 68 -13.50 1.68 14.81
N VAL A 69 -12.84 1.04 13.84
CA VAL A 69 -11.39 1.00 13.76
C VAL A 69 -10.94 2.02 12.72
N VAL A 70 -9.98 2.85 13.10
CA VAL A 70 -9.32 3.80 12.21
C VAL A 70 -7.85 3.41 12.12
N VAL A 71 -7.35 3.23 10.90
CA VAL A 71 -5.96 2.89 10.63
C VAL A 71 -5.38 3.87 9.64
N ALA A 72 -4.08 4.12 9.76
CA ALA A 72 -3.36 4.93 8.78
C ALA A 72 -3.35 4.23 7.42
N CYS A 73 -3.37 5.03 6.35
CA CYS A 73 -3.19 4.51 5.01
C CYS A 73 -1.92 3.66 4.90
N PRO A 74 -1.98 2.51 4.19
CA PRO A 74 -0.83 1.63 4.04
C PRO A 74 0.41 2.37 3.55
N PRO A 75 1.62 2.08 4.09
CA PRO A 75 2.80 2.89 3.79
C PRO A 75 3.22 2.91 2.31
N ILE A 76 2.77 1.93 1.51
CA ILE A 76 3.00 1.89 0.07
C ILE A 76 2.44 3.13 -0.65
N PHE A 77 1.33 3.71 -0.17
CA PHE A 77 0.75 4.93 -0.72
C PHE A 77 1.69 6.13 -0.64
N LYS A 78 2.71 6.12 0.23
CA LYS A 78 3.73 7.20 0.27
C LYS A 78 4.53 7.33 -1.03
N LEU A 79 4.53 6.31 -1.89
CA LEU A 79 5.28 6.30 -3.15
C LEU A 79 4.54 6.98 -4.33
N PHE A 80 3.21 7.07 -4.25
CA PHE A 80 2.35 7.52 -5.36
C PHE A 80 1.23 8.48 -4.93
N ALA A 81 0.91 8.58 -3.64
CA ALA A 81 -0.05 9.56 -3.12
C ALA A 81 0.62 10.92 -2.88
N PRO A 82 0.17 12.00 -3.53
CA PRO A 82 0.60 13.36 -3.21
C PRO A 82 0.25 13.78 -1.77
N ILE A 83 -0.84 13.23 -1.22
CA ILE A 83 -1.35 13.61 0.10
C ILE A 83 -1.03 12.51 1.12
N GLN A 84 -0.22 12.86 2.13
CA GLN A 84 0.16 11.94 3.21
C GLN A 84 -0.71 12.13 4.46
N GLY A 85 -0.62 11.17 5.39
CA GLY A 85 -1.27 11.27 6.70
C GLY A 85 -2.78 11.03 6.67
N ARG A 86 -3.28 10.40 5.62
CA ARG A 86 -4.69 9.98 5.52
C ARG A 86 -4.93 8.65 6.25
N ASN A 87 -6.17 8.45 6.64
CA ASN A 87 -6.63 7.27 7.35
C ASN A 87 -7.82 6.65 6.62
N VAL A 88 -8.00 5.35 6.84
CA VAL A 88 -9.20 4.61 6.46
C VAL A 88 -9.86 4.05 7.70
N SER A 89 -11.16 3.83 7.62
CA SER A 89 -11.92 3.25 8.73
C SER A 89 -12.87 2.16 8.29
N ARG A 90 -13.17 1.26 9.24
CA ARG A 90 -14.27 0.31 9.15
C ARG A 90 -14.99 0.25 10.48
N SER A 91 -16.30 0.06 10.40
CA SER A 91 -17.16 -0.15 11.55
C SER A 91 -17.49 -1.63 11.68
N CYS A 92 -17.54 -2.12 12.91
CA CYS A 92 -18.03 -3.45 13.22
C CYS A 92 -19.51 -3.38 13.60
N THR A 93 -20.36 -4.08 12.85
CA THR A 93 -21.82 -4.08 13.01
C THR A 93 -22.33 -5.48 13.36
N HIS A 94 -23.64 -5.65 13.49
CA HIS A 94 -24.24 -6.96 13.69
C HIS A 94 -24.12 -7.84 12.43
N GLU A 95 -24.03 -7.19 11.28
CA GLU A 95 -23.87 -7.75 9.95
C GLU A 95 -22.40 -8.02 9.60
N GLY A 96 -21.47 -7.60 10.47
CA GLY A 96 -20.03 -7.75 10.30
C GLY A 96 -19.33 -6.43 9.95
N TRP A 97 -18.21 -6.53 9.22
CA TRP A 97 -17.42 -5.37 8.82
C TRP A 97 -18.11 -4.55 7.75
N THR A 98 -18.21 -3.23 7.94
CA THR A 98 -18.67 -2.32 6.89
C THR A 98 -17.65 -2.23 5.74
N PRO A 99 -18.08 -1.73 4.57
CA PRO A 99 -17.17 -1.24 3.54
C PRO A 99 -16.19 -0.21 4.10
N LEU A 100 -15.09 -0.03 3.37
CA LEU A 100 -14.03 0.92 3.72
C LEU A 100 -14.51 2.36 3.57
N GLU A 101 -14.24 3.19 4.57
CA GLU A 101 -14.57 4.62 4.57
C GLU A 101 -13.29 5.49 4.52
N PRO A 102 -13.34 6.67 3.87
CA PRO A 102 -14.47 7.27 3.14
C PRO A 102 -14.75 6.65 1.77
N GLY A 103 -13.94 5.68 1.33
CA GLY A 103 -14.10 4.96 0.07
C GLY A 103 -12.94 3.98 -0.13
N PRO A 104 -12.74 3.46 -1.35
CA PRO A 104 -11.61 2.61 -1.70
C PRO A 104 -10.26 3.25 -1.36
N TYR A 105 -9.22 2.44 -1.18
CA TYR A 105 -7.90 2.92 -0.78
C TYR A 105 -7.33 4.02 -1.71
N PRO A 106 -7.45 3.96 -3.05
CA PRO A 106 -6.99 5.05 -3.92
C PRO A 106 -7.57 6.40 -3.52
N LEU A 107 -8.90 6.45 -3.37
CA LEU A 107 -9.61 7.68 -3.02
C LEU A 107 -9.28 8.13 -1.58
N ALA A 108 -9.37 7.19 -0.64
CA ALA A 108 -9.17 7.48 0.78
C ALA A 108 -7.72 7.89 1.09
N CYS A 109 -6.75 7.30 0.42
CA CYS A 109 -5.33 7.54 0.61
C CYS A 109 -4.75 8.60 -0.33
N GLY A 110 -5.60 9.26 -1.13
CA GLY A 110 -5.23 10.47 -1.87
C GLY A 110 -4.40 10.18 -3.12
N LEU A 111 -4.73 9.13 -3.86
CA LEU A 111 -4.29 8.97 -5.24
C LEU A 111 -5.07 9.93 -6.12
N ASP A 112 -4.36 10.87 -6.71
CA ASP A 112 -4.93 11.79 -7.68
C ASP A 112 -4.83 11.18 -9.08
N ASP A 113 -5.91 11.26 -9.87
CA ASP A 113 -5.93 10.88 -11.29
C ASP A 113 -4.88 11.63 -12.14
N LYS A 114 -4.32 12.72 -11.60
CA LYS A 114 -3.29 13.55 -12.24
C LYS A 114 -1.86 13.07 -12.00
N ALA A 115 -1.64 12.07 -11.14
CA ALA A 115 -0.36 11.37 -11.04
C ALA A 115 -0.11 10.42 -12.24
N SER A 116 -1.07 10.30 -13.17
CA SER A 116 -0.97 9.56 -14.43
C SER A 116 -0.09 10.21 -15.49
N SER A 117 0.47 11.41 -15.27
CA SER A 117 1.44 12.00 -16.21
C SER A 117 2.87 11.44 -16.05
N LEU A 118 3.04 10.29 -15.42
CA LEU A 118 4.24 9.46 -15.63
C LEU A 118 3.98 8.66 -16.91
N ASP A 119 4.34 9.25 -18.03
CA ASP A 119 4.40 8.69 -19.38
C ASP A 119 3.67 7.35 -19.56
N GLU A 120 2.51 7.43 -20.22
CA GLU A 120 1.60 6.36 -20.66
C GLU A 120 2.26 5.30 -21.58
N THR A 121 3.59 5.26 -21.64
CA THR A 121 4.39 4.25 -22.36
C THR A 121 5.06 3.23 -21.42
N GLU A 122 5.10 3.47 -20.09
CA GLU A 122 5.67 2.50 -19.12
C GLU A 122 4.62 1.65 -18.39
N ALA A 123 3.32 1.98 -18.49
CA ALA A 123 2.21 1.28 -17.83
C ALA A 123 1.99 -0.18 -18.33
N LEU A 124 2.45 -0.53 -19.52
CA LEU A 124 2.30 -1.88 -20.09
C LEU A 124 3.55 -2.77 -19.91
N THR A 125 4.50 -2.35 -19.08
CA THR A 125 5.69 -3.15 -18.71
C THR A 125 5.71 -3.60 -17.24
N TRP A 126 4.61 -3.38 -16.50
CA TRP A 126 4.44 -3.62 -15.05
C TRP A 126 4.38 -5.11 -14.64
N GLY A 127 5.34 -5.91 -15.11
CA GLY A 127 5.88 -6.95 -14.24
C GLY A 127 6.57 -6.26 -13.04
N PRO A 128 6.59 -6.88 -11.84
CA PRO A 128 7.21 -6.25 -10.68
C PRO A 128 8.67 -5.98 -10.98
N ARG A 129 9.04 -4.70 -10.98
CA ARG A 129 10.41 -4.20 -11.12
C ARG A 129 11.26 -4.61 -9.88
N CYS A 130 10.63 -5.24 -8.89
CA CYS A 130 11.24 -5.94 -7.77
C CYS A 130 11.70 -7.35 -8.15
N PRO A 131 13.01 -7.67 -8.04
CA PRO A 131 13.51 -9.02 -8.28
C PRO A 131 12.87 -10.03 -7.32
N ARG A 132 12.07 -10.97 -7.86
CA ARG A 132 11.68 -12.29 -7.29
C ARG A 132 11.37 -12.36 -5.78
N LEU A 133 10.78 -11.33 -5.19
CA LEU A 133 10.31 -11.38 -3.79
C LEU A 133 8.80 -11.25 -3.66
N LEU A 134 8.08 -11.04 -4.77
CA LEU A 134 6.63 -10.93 -4.76
C LEU A 134 6.02 -12.19 -5.35
N LYS A 135 5.18 -12.88 -4.56
CA LYS A 135 4.25 -13.85 -5.14
C LYS A 135 3.37 -13.10 -6.15
N PRO A 136 3.09 -13.68 -7.34
CA PRO A 136 2.26 -13.02 -8.37
C PRO A 136 0.93 -12.50 -7.82
N GLU A 137 0.36 -13.23 -6.86
CA GLU A 137 -0.91 -12.93 -6.21
C GLU A 137 -0.90 -11.60 -5.43
N LEU A 138 0.20 -11.23 -4.78
CA LEU A 138 0.28 -9.97 -4.03
C LEU A 138 0.49 -8.78 -4.96
N ALA A 139 1.26 -8.96 -6.03
CA ALA A 139 1.41 -7.97 -7.10
C ALA A 139 0.05 -7.65 -7.75
N GLN A 140 -0.70 -8.70 -8.10
CA GLN A 140 -2.01 -8.60 -8.71
C GLN A 140 -3.02 -7.89 -7.79
N ARG A 141 -2.97 -8.14 -6.47
CA ARG A 141 -3.85 -7.50 -5.50
C ARG A 141 -3.57 -6.01 -5.33
N LEU A 142 -2.31 -5.61 -5.37
CA LEU A 142 -1.94 -4.20 -5.29
C LEU A 142 -2.28 -3.45 -6.57
N LEU A 143 -2.14 -4.09 -7.73
CA LEU A 143 -2.63 -3.56 -9.00
C LEU A 143 -4.15 -3.39 -8.96
N HIS A 144 -4.89 -4.41 -8.51
CA HIS A 144 -6.35 -4.33 -8.40
C HIS A 144 -6.79 -3.23 -7.41
N VAL A 145 -6.09 -3.05 -6.29
CA VAL A 145 -6.38 -1.93 -5.37
C VAL A 145 -6.01 -0.57 -5.99
N ALA A 146 -5.09 -0.49 -6.96
CA ALA A 146 -4.80 0.76 -7.66
C ALA A 146 -5.83 1.07 -8.77
N GLU A 147 -6.57 0.06 -9.24
CA GLU A 147 -7.50 0.14 -10.37
C GLU A 147 -8.99 0.27 -9.96
N GLU A 148 -9.32 0.06 -8.67
CA GLU A 148 -10.68 0.15 -8.08
C GLU A 148 -10.82 1.29 -7.06
#